data_AF-A0A847TAK4-F1
#
_entry.id   AF-A0A847TAK4-F1
#
_cell.length_a   1.000
_cell.length_b   1.000
_cell.length_c   1.000
_cell.angle_alpha   90.00
_cell.angle_beta   90.00
_cell.angle_gamma   90.00
#
_symmetry.space_group_name_H-M   'P 1'
#
loop_
_entity.id
_entity.type
_entity.pdbx_description
1 polymer ?
#
loop_
_entity_poly.entity_id
_entity_poly.type
_entity_poly.pdbx_seq_one_letter_code
_entity_poly.pdbx_strand_id
1 'polypeptide(L)'
;MTTANNKAMVLAAVKQLIGERNPQAVDTYVHDDYIQHSPQVKGGKAGLKAALEQLRQLPAPGRQESPIVMVIAEDDYVLLLMQLTFMGKRLAIADLYRVVDGKLAEHWDATQEQAITMVIPGVEELGVPAVNKAIVREFFRSADGALVAPGYGGPLDFGGHTLHRMVAEGALVMVQSSCNGAVFYDIFRLKDQLLASHWRVSQVIPAVMPHENGMV
;
A
#
# COMPACT_ATOMS: atom_id res chain seq x y z
N MET A 1 7.94 -17.25 -7.14
CA MET A 1 9.10 -16.34 -7.41
C MET A 1 9.72 -15.93 -6.08
N THR A 2 10.89 -15.29 -6.08
CA THR A 2 11.42 -14.68 -4.84
C THR A 2 10.75 -13.34 -4.57
N THR A 3 10.71 -12.89 -3.32
CA THR A 3 10.18 -11.57 -2.92
C THR A 3 10.85 -10.41 -3.68
N ALA A 4 12.17 -10.48 -3.89
CA ALA A 4 12.89 -9.48 -4.67
C ALA A 4 12.42 -9.42 -6.13
N ASN A 5 12.13 -10.57 -6.75
CA ASN A 5 11.58 -10.63 -8.10
C ASN A 5 10.14 -10.10 -8.15
N ASN A 6 9.32 -10.40 -7.13
CA ASN A 6 7.96 -9.87 -7.01
C ASN A 6 7.97 -8.33 -6.95
N LYS A 7 8.86 -7.75 -6.13
CA LYS A 7 9.04 -6.30 -6.04
C LYS A 7 9.38 -5.67 -7.40
N ALA A 8 10.39 -6.21 -8.09
CA ALA A 8 10.81 -5.69 -9.38
C ALA A 8 9.69 -5.80 -10.43
N MET A 9 8.95 -6.93 -10.43
CA MET A 9 7.80 -7.13 -11.32
C MET A 9 6.70 -6.11 -11.07
N VAL A 10 6.29 -5.89 -9.81
CA VAL A 10 5.24 -4.92 -9.45
C VAL A 10 5.62 -3.51 -9.85
N LEU A 11 6.88 -3.10 -9.62
CA LEU A 11 7.38 -1.79 -10.05
C LEU A 11 7.33 -1.62 -11.58
N ALA A 12 7.72 -2.65 -12.33
CA ALA A 12 7.62 -2.63 -13.79
C ALA A 12 6.16 -2.57 -14.27
N ALA A 13 5.27 -3.34 -13.64
CA ALA A 13 3.85 -3.36 -13.93
C ALA A 13 3.20 -2.00 -13.69
N VAL A 14 3.41 -1.38 -12.52
CA VAL A 14 2.84 -0.07 -12.17
C VAL A 14 3.40 1.03 -13.07
N LYS A 15 4.69 0.99 -13.41
CA LYS A 15 5.27 1.92 -14.38
C LYS A 15 4.56 1.82 -15.73
N GLN A 16 4.36 0.62 -16.27
CA GLN A 16 3.71 0.41 -17.57
C GLN A 16 2.22 0.76 -17.53
N LEU A 17 1.49 0.23 -16.55
CA LEU A 17 0.05 0.41 -16.43
C LEU A 17 -0.31 1.85 -16.11
N ILE A 18 0.25 2.41 -15.03
CA ILE A 18 -0.17 3.71 -14.50
C ILE A 18 0.72 4.84 -15.02
N GLY A 19 2.05 4.67 -14.95
CA GLY A 19 3.01 5.69 -15.36
C GLY A 19 2.96 5.99 -16.86
N GLU A 20 2.96 4.95 -17.68
CA GLU A 20 2.89 5.04 -19.15
C GLU A 20 1.46 4.98 -19.69
N ARG A 21 0.47 4.76 -18.81
CA ARG A 21 -0.96 4.66 -19.16
C ARG A 21 -1.20 3.63 -20.27
N ASN A 22 -0.53 2.48 -20.19
CA ASN A 22 -0.54 1.45 -21.24
C ASN A 22 -1.57 0.34 -20.96
N PRO A 23 -2.77 0.36 -21.57
CA PRO A 23 -3.78 -0.67 -21.39
C PRO A 23 -3.38 -2.03 -21.99
N GLN A 24 -2.46 -2.07 -22.96
CA GLN A 24 -1.96 -3.33 -23.53
C GLN A 24 -1.08 -4.08 -22.54
N ALA A 25 -0.44 -3.37 -21.59
CA ALA A 25 0.37 -3.99 -20.55
C ALA A 25 -0.44 -4.87 -19.59
N VAL A 26 -1.78 -4.71 -19.56
CA VAL A 26 -2.66 -5.53 -18.73
C VAL A 26 -2.55 -7.02 -19.08
N ASP A 27 -2.42 -7.37 -20.37
CA ASP A 27 -2.34 -8.78 -20.76
C ASP A 27 -1.01 -9.44 -20.37
N THR A 28 0.04 -8.63 -20.24
CA THR A 28 1.37 -9.05 -19.77
C THR A 28 1.42 -9.21 -18.25
N TYR A 29 0.97 -8.19 -17.52
CA TYR A 29 1.24 -8.07 -16.08
C TYR A 29 0.11 -8.52 -15.17
N VAL A 30 -1.12 -8.68 -15.67
CA VAL A 30 -2.30 -8.93 -14.83
C VAL A 30 -2.81 -10.34 -15.04
N HIS A 31 -2.99 -11.06 -13.94
CA HIS A 31 -3.52 -12.41 -13.93
C HIS A 31 -4.96 -12.42 -14.46
N ASP A 32 -5.39 -13.53 -15.04
CA ASP A 32 -6.74 -13.59 -15.63
C ASP A 32 -7.83 -13.55 -14.55
N ASP A 33 -7.58 -14.19 -13.40
CA ASP A 33 -8.42 -14.13 -12.20
C ASP A 33 -8.12 -12.92 -11.29
N TYR A 34 -7.71 -11.78 -11.87
CA TYR A 34 -7.37 -10.59 -11.08
C TYR A 34 -8.55 -10.07 -10.27
N ILE A 35 -8.34 -9.90 -8.96
CA ILE A 35 -9.33 -9.34 -8.05
C ILE A 35 -8.97 -7.87 -7.74
N GLN A 36 -9.96 -6.99 -7.89
CA GLN A 36 -9.82 -5.55 -7.67
C GLN A 36 -10.65 -5.15 -6.45
N HIS A 37 -10.02 -4.47 -5.49
CA HIS A 37 -10.67 -3.94 -4.29
C HIS A 37 -10.74 -2.40 -4.26
N SER A 38 -10.10 -1.72 -5.22
CA SER A 38 -10.14 -0.26 -5.31
C SER A 38 -11.57 0.24 -5.50
N PRO A 39 -12.04 1.17 -4.65
CA PRO A 39 -13.41 1.66 -4.70
C PRO A 39 -13.70 2.51 -5.95
N GLN A 40 -12.68 2.84 -6.75
CA GLN A 40 -12.79 3.67 -7.94
C GLN A 40 -12.78 2.86 -9.23
N VAL A 41 -12.40 1.58 -9.18
CA VAL A 41 -12.13 0.77 -10.38
C VAL A 41 -13.08 -0.42 -10.41
N LYS A 42 -13.73 -0.66 -11.56
CA LYS A 42 -14.58 -1.85 -11.74
C LYS A 42 -13.79 -3.15 -11.52
N GLY A 43 -14.51 -4.20 -11.12
CA GLY A 43 -13.93 -5.50 -10.88
C GLY A 43 -13.18 -6.10 -12.08
N GLY A 44 -12.14 -6.87 -11.78
CA GLY A 44 -11.44 -7.69 -12.76
C GLY A 44 -10.56 -6.95 -13.75
N LYS A 45 -9.88 -7.75 -14.59
CA LYS A 45 -8.98 -7.28 -15.65
C LYS A 45 -9.65 -6.31 -16.63
N ALA A 46 -10.93 -6.54 -16.94
CA ALA A 46 -11.72 -5.67 -17.81
C ALA A 46 -11.97 -4.28 -17.18
N GLY A 47 -12.27 -4.24 -15.88
CA GLY A 47 -12.45 -2.99 -15.15
C GLY A 47 -11.18 -2.16 -15.09
N LEU A 48 -10.04 -2.81 -14.88
CA LEU A 48 -8.72 -2.17 -14.94
C LEU A 48 -8.42 -1.60 -16.34
N LYS A 49 -8.64 -2.37 -17.43
CA LYS A 49 -8.47 -1.86 -18.80
C LYS A 49 -9.31 -0.60 -19.06
N ALA A 50 -10.58 -0.62 -18.63
CA ALA A 50 -11.47 0.53 -18.77
C ALA A 50 -10.97 1.76 -18.01
N ALA A 51 -10.48 1.58 -16.78
CA ALA A 51 -9.90 2.67 -15.99
C ALA A 51 -8.64 3.25 -16.64
N LEU A 52 -7.78 2.41 -17.23
CA LEU A 52 -6.60 2.86 -17.98
C LEU A 52 -6.96 3.65 -19.23
N GLU A 53 -7.97 3.24 -19.98
CA GLU A 53 -8.45 4.01 -21.14
C GLU A 53 -9.02 5.37 -20.74
N GLN A 54 -9.70 5.46 -19.59
CA GLN A 54 -10.14 6.74 -19.01
C GLN A 54 -8.95 7.61 -18.59
N LEU A 55 -7.95 7.02 -17.93
CA LEU A 55 -6.73 7.72 -17.52
C LEU A 55 -5.96 8.31 -18.72
N ARG A 56 -6.00 7.66 -19.89
CA ARG A 56 -5.40 8.18 -21.13
C ARG A 56 -6.08 9.42 -21.68
N GLN A 57 -7.35 9.69 -21.32
CA GLN A 57 -8.06 10.89 -21.73
C GLN A 57 -7.66 12.13 -20.90
N LEU A 58 -7.07 11.92 -19.72
CA LEU A 58 -6.54 13.01 -18.92
C LEU A 58 -5.26 13.57 -19.57
N PRO A 59 -4.90 14.84 -19.35
CA PRO A 59 -3.62 15.38 -19.79
C PRO A 59 -2.47 14.46 -19.35
N ALA A 60 -1.55 14.17 -20.28
CA ALA A 60 -0.38 13.36 -19.95
C ALA A 60 0.35 14.00 -18.77
N PRO A 61 0.81 13.21 -17.78
CA PRO A 61 1.65 13.79 -16.75
C PRO A 61 2.90 14.31 -17.45
N GLY A 62 3.37 15.50 -17.06
CA GLY A 62 4.71 15.94 -17.47
C GLY A 62 5.75 14.91 -17.03
N ARG A 63 7.00 15.04 -17.50
CA ARG A 63 8.09 14.18 -17.02
C ARG A 63 8.28 14.43 -15.52
N GLN A 64 7.74 13.52 -14.71
CA GLN A 64 7.81 13.56 -13.25
C GLN A 64 8.65 12.38 -12.76
N GLU A 65 9.33 12.59 -11.65
CA GLU A 65 9.91 11.49 -10.88
C GLU A 65 8.81 10.54 -10.42
N SER A 66 9.19 9.29 -10.16
CA SER A 66 8.23 8.32 -9.62
C SER A 66 7.66 8.85 -8.29
N PRO A 67 6.34 8.81 -8.08
CA PRO A 67 5.74 9.22 -6.81
C PRO A 67 5.95 8.18 -5.70
N ILE A 68 6.59 7.03 -6.00
CA ILE A 68 6.84 5.96 -5.04
C ILE A 68 7.92 6.41 -4.06
N VAL A 69 7.55 6.48 -2.79
CA VAL A 69 8.43 6.91 -1.69
C VAL A 69 8.89 5.74 -0.82
N MET A 70 8.16 4.61 -0.83
CA MET A 70 8.55 3.40 -0.11
C MET A 70 7.95 2.16 -0.77
N VAL A 71 8.69 1.05 -0.69
CA VAL A 71 8.25 -0.27 -1.18
C VAL A 71 8.55 -1.32 -0.13
N ILE A 72 7.55 -2.09 0.27
CA ILE A 72 7.67 -3.19 1.24
C ILE A 72 7.18 -4.47 0.57
N ALA A 73 8.01 -5.51 0.53
CA ALA A 73 7.64 -6.78 -0.05
C ALA A 73 7.93 -7.95 0.89
N GLU A 74 7.00 -8.90 0.96
CA GLU A 74 7.16 -10.15 1.70
C GLU A 74 6.34 -11.24 1.00
N ASP A 75 6.95 -12.41 0.80
CA ASP A 75 6.36 -13.50 0.03
C ASP A 75 5.78 -13.00 -1.30
N ASP A 76 4.47 -13.14 -1.50
CA ASP A 76 3.73 -12.75 -2.70
C ASP A 76 3.11 -11.36 -2.60
N TYR A 77 3.31 -10.62 -1.51
CA TYR A 77 2.74 -9.30 -1.31
C TYR A 77 3.77 -8.19 -1.53
N VAL A 78 3.34 -7.12 -2.21
CA VAL A 78 4.14 -5.90 -2.43
C VAL A 78 3.27 -4.68 -2.17
N LEU A 79 3.66 -3.87 -1.20
CA LEU A 79 3.10 -2.56 -0.92
C LEU A 79 3.94 -1.48 -1.63
N LEU A 80 3.28 -0.56 -2.31
CA LEU A 80 3.83 0.72 -2.74
C LEU A 80 3.18 1.83 -1.92
N LEU A 81 3.99 2.61 -1.20
CA LEU A 81 3.56 3.88 -0.63
C LEU A 81 4.02 4.99 -1.58
N MET A 82 3.07 5.82 -2.00
CA MET A 82 3.28 6.90 -2.94
C MET A 82 2.83 8.25 -2.36
N GLN A 83 3.48 9.31 -2.82
CA GLN A 83 3.04 10.68 -2.58
C GLN A 83 3.06 11.48 -3.88
N LEU A 84 1.95 12.14 -4.19
CA LEU A 84 1.85 12.98 -5.38
C LEU A 84 0.97 14.21 -5.13
N THR A 85 1.15 15.23 -5.96
CA THR A 85 0.28 16.41 -5.97
C THR A 85 -0.67 16.32 -7.15
N PHE A 86 -1.98 16.32 -6.87
CA PHE A 86 -3.03 16.29 -7.88
C PHE A 86 -4.02 17.42 -7.63
N MET A 87 -4.25 18.27 -8.63
CA MET A 87 -5.16 19.44 -8.54
C MET A 87 -4.93 20.32 -7.30
N GLY A 88 -3.66 20.56 -6.96
CA GLY A 88 -3.27 21.38 -5.79
C GLY A 88 -3.37 20.68 -4.44
N LYS A 89 -3.87 19.44 -4.41
CA LYS A 89 -3.93 18.60 -3.21
C LYS A 89 -2.78 17.62 -3.17
N ARG A 90 -2.22 17.40 -1.99
CA ARG A 90 -1.21 16.37 -1.78
C ARG A 90 -1.90 15.09 -1.34
N LEU A 91 -1.65 14.01 -2.07
CA LEU A 91 -2.25 12.71 -1.84
C LEU A 91 -1.17 11.73 -1.38
N ALA A 92 -1.46 10.95 -0.34
CA ALA A 92 -0.75 9.70 -0.07
C ALA A 92 -1.61 8.53 -0.55
N ILE A 93 -0.95 7.58 -1.20
CA ILE A 93 -1.58 6.40 -1.78
C ILE A 93 -0.82 5.18 -1.29
N ALA A 94 -1.54 4.21 -0.75
CA ALA A 94 -1.01 2.90 -0.42
C ALA A 94 -1.64 1.88 -1.37
N ASP A 95 -0.86 1.36 -2.31
CA ASP A 95 -1.28 0.25 -3.17
C ASP A 95 -0.65 -1.03 -2.65
N LEU A 96 -1.46 -2.05 -2.40
CA LEU A 96 -1.02 -3.39 -2.05
C LEU A 96 -1.38 -4.34 -3.18
N TYR A 97 -0.39 -5.10 -3.65
CA TYR A 97 -0.58 -6.12 -4.68
C TYR A 97 -0.25 -7.50 -4.11
N ARG A 98 -1.03 -8.51 -4.52
CA ARG A 98 -0.64 -9.93 -4.43
C ARG A 98 -0.20 -10.41 -5.80
N VAL A 99 0.88 -11.19 -5.83
CA VAL A 99 1.50 -11.72 -7.04
C VAL A 99 1.29 -13.23 -7.12
N VAL A 100 0.89 -13.72 -8.29
CA VAL A 100 0.83 -15.16 -8.62
C VAL A 100 1.38 -15.35 -10.02
N ASP A 101 2.23 -16.36 -10.21
CA ASP A 101 2.73 -16.78 -11.54
C ASP A 101 3.28 -15.65 -12.42
N GLY A 102 3.97 -14.68 -11.82
CA GLY A 102 4.57 -13.57 -12.57
C GLY A 102 3.69 -12.34 -12.70
N LYS A 103 2.46 -12.37 -12.16
CA LYS A 103 1.41 -11.41 -12.50
C LYS A 103 0.70 -10.87 -11.26
N LEU A 104 0.16 -9.65 -11.39
CA LEU A 104 -0.75 -9.05 -10.43
C LEU A 104 -2.03 -9.88 -10.37
N ALA A 105 -2.25 -10.55 -9.25
CA ALA A 105 -3.41 -11.40 -9.01
C ALA A 105 -4.48 -10.70 -8.19
N GLU A 106 -4.11 -9.71 -7.39
CA GLU A 106 -5.04 -8.99 -6.53
C GLU A 106 -4.49 -7.62 -6.16
N HIS A 107 -5.38 -6.65 -5.99
CA HIS A 107 -5.02 -5.28 -5.68
C HIS A 107 -5.99 -4.62 -4.71
N TRP A 108 -5.44 -3.95 -3.71
CA TRP A 108 -6.15 -3.07 -2.80
C TRP A 108 -5.46 -1.72 -2.76
N ASP A 109 -6.24 -0.66 -2.61
CA ASP A 109 -5.67 0.68 -2.40
C ASP A 109 -6.35 1.43 -1.26
N ALA A 110 -5.67 2.50 -0.84
CA ALA A 110 -6.25 3.60 -0.10
C ALA A 110 -5.64 4.90 -0.60
N THR A 111 -6.45 5.94 -0.76
CA THR A 111 -5.99 7.29 -1.10
C THR A 111 -6.46 8.29 -0.05
N GLN A 112 -5.53 9.07 0.48
CA GLN A 112 -5.81 10.07 1.51
C GLN A 112 -5.15 11.40 1.16
N GLU A 113 -5.91 12.50 1.31
CA GLU A 113 -5.32 13.84 1.29
C GLU A 113 -4.48 14.07 2.54
N GLN A 114 -3.25 14.55 2.37
CA GLN A 114 -2.27 14.76 3.43
C GLN A 114 -1.80 16.22 3.44
N ALA A 115 -1.71 16.81 4.63
CA ALA A 115 -1.22 18.19 4.77
C ALA A 115 0.30 18.32 4.56
N ILE A 116 1.06 17.25 4.81
CA ILE A 116 2.53 17.28 4.86
C ILE A 116 3.17 16.29 3.89
N THR A 117 4.41 16.57 3.50
CA THR A 117 5.25 15.63 2.76
C THR A 117 5.65 14.48 3.69
N MET A 118 5.55 13.25 3.20
CA MET A 118 6.04 12.08 3.92
C MET A 118 7.56 12.10 3.89
N VAL A 119 8.17 12.27 5.06
CA VAL A 119 9.63 12.14 5.20
C VAL A 119 9.91 10.69 5.55
N ILE A 120 10.51 9.97 4.61
CA ILE A 120 10.88 8.57 4.77
C ILE A 120 12.39 8.52 4.85
N PRO A 121 12.97 8.30 6.05
CA PRO A 121 14.41 8.16 6.18
C PRO A 121 14.87 6.91 5.43
N GLY A 122 16.10 6.93 4.92
CA GLY A 122 16.73 5.74 4.36
C GLY A 122 16.69 4.60 5.38
N VAL A 123 16.11 3.47 5.01
CA VAL A 123 16.00 2.31 5.88
C VAL A 123 17.15 1.37 5.54
N GLU A 124 18.33 1.65 6.12
CA GLU A 124 19.53 0.80 5.99
C GLU A 124 19.59 -0.31 7.05
N GLU A 125 18.60 -0.35 7.94
CA GLU A 125 18.57 -1.22 9.12
C GLU A 125 18.18 -2.66 8.74
N LEU A 126 19.08 -3.61 9.05
CA LEU A 126 18.79 -5.04 9.02
C LEU A 126 17.81 -5.37 10.16
N GLY A 127 16.52 -5.39 9.86
CA GLY A 127 15.48 -5.85 10.80
C GLY A 127 15.25 -7.35 10.74
N VAL A 128 14.57 -7.90 11.75
CA VAL A 128 14.10 -9.29 11.78
C VAL A 128 12.58 -9.29 11.58
N PRO A 129 12.05 -9.51 10.36
CA PRO A 129 10.64 -9.32 10.04
C PRO A 129 9.67 -10.03 10.98
N ALA A 130 9.98 -11.27 11.40
CA ALA A 130 9.14 -12.03 12.32
C ALA A 130 9.02 -11.38 13.71
N VAL A 131 10.14 -10.90 14.27
CA VAL A 131 10.16 -10.19 15.56
C VAL A 131 9.43 -8.86 15.44
N ASN A 132 9.68 -8.13 14.35
CA ASN A 132 9.04 -6.84 14.10
C ASN A 132 7.52 -6.97 13.98
N LYS A 133 7.03 -8.00 13.28
CA LYS A 133 5.60 -8.31 13.22
C LYS A 133 5.01 -8.64 14.59
N ALA A 134 5.75 -9.36 15.44
CA ALA A 134 5.28 -9.69 16.79
C ALA A 134 5.11 -8.43 17.65
N ILE A 135 6.07 -7.51 17.60
CA ILE A 135 6.02 -6.21 18.30
C ILE A 135 4.83 -5.39 17.82
N VAL A 136 4.65 -5.22 16.50
CA VAL A 136 3.54 -4.44 15.96
C VAL A 136 2.20 -5.09 16.31
N ARG A 137 2.08 -6.41 16.25
CA ARG A 137 0.85 -7.11 16.64
C ARG A 137 0.51 -6.89 18.11
N GLU A 138 1.50 -6.96 18.99
CA GLU A 138 1.30 -6.67 20.41
C GLU A 138 0.88 -5.21 20.61
N PHE A 139 1.49 -4.27 19.90
CA PHE A 139 1.11 -2.86 19.98
C PHE A 139 -0.34 -2.60 19.60
N PHE A 140 -0.85 -3.24 18.54
CA PHE A 140 -2.29 -3.18 18.19
C PHE A 140 -3.20 -3.76 19.28
N ARG A 141 -2.70 -4.71 20.09
CA ARG A 141 -3.48 -5.37 21.14
C ARG A 141 -3.50 -4.58 22.44
N SER A 142 -2.36 -4.02 22.84
CA SER A 142 -2.18 -3.47 24.19
C SER A 142 -2.04 -1.95 24.24
N ALA A 143 -1.75 -1.29 23.11
CA ALA A 143 -1.40 0.12 23.08
C ALA A 143 -0.25 0.49 24.05
N ASP A 144 0.63 -0.48 24.37
CA ASP A 144 1.66 -0.30 25.39
C ASP A 144 2.74 0.71 24.94
N GLY A 145 2.84 1.82 25.67
CA GLY A 145 3.84 2.85 25.45
C GLY A 145 5.29 2.37 25.65
N ALA A 146 5.51 1.23 26.30
CA ALA A 146 6.83 0.62 26.39
C ALA A 146 7.35 0.10 25.03
N LEU A 147 6.47 -0.07 24.03
CA LEU A 147 6.83 -0.52 22.69
C LEU A 147 7.24 0.61 21.75
N VAL A 148 7.08 1.88 22.15
CA VAL A 148 7.39 3.03 21.29
C VAL A 148 8.73 3.67 21.66
N ALA A 149 9.47 4.11 20.65
CA ALA A 149 10.72 4.84 20.87
C ALA A 149 10.44 6.27 21.34
N PRO A 150 11.38 6.91 22.08
CA PRO A 150 11.29 8.33 22.39
C PRO A 150 11.08 9.17 21.12
N GLY A 151 10.05 10.02 21.12
CA GLY A 151 9.70 10.86 19.97
C GLY A 151 8.79 10.20 18.93
N TYR A 152 8.28 9.00 19.17
CA TYR A 152 7.24 8.40 18.33
C TYR A 152 6.00 9.30 18.25
N GLY A 153 5.66 9.75 17.04
CA GLY A 153 4.56 10.70 16.78
C GLY A 153 3.27 10.07 16.26
N GLY A 154 3.17 8.74 16.22
CA GLY A 154 1.98 8.04 15.74
C GLY A 154 0.89 7.91 16.82
N PRO A 155 -0.31 7.41 16.45
CA PRO A 155 -1.33 7.06 17.43
C PRO A 155 -0.83 5.94 18.34
N LEU A 156 -1.26 5.97 19.60
CA LEU A 156 -0.94 4.95 20.59
C LEU A 156 -2.03 3.89 20.72
N ASP A 157 -3.27 4.23 20.37
CA ASP A 157 -4.43 3.35 20.49
C ASP A 157 -4.97 2.93 19.11
N PHE A 158 -5.14 1.61 18.95
CA PHE A 158 -5.70 0.95 17.77
C PHE A 158 -6.92 0.10 18.14
N GLY A 159 -7.55 0.38 19.28
CA GLY A 159 -8.75 -0.30 19.75
C GLY A 159 -9.83 -0.37 18.67
N GLY A 160 -10.46 -1.53 18.53
CA GLY A 160 -11.51 -1.79 17.54
C GLY A 160 -11.02 -2.10 16.12
N HIS A 161 -9.72 -1.99 15.85
CA HIS A 161 -9.17 -2.42 14.56
C HIS A 161 -9.21 -3.95 14.42
N THR A 162 -9.74 -4.43 13.30
CA THR A 162 -9.56 -5.80 12.86
C THR A 162 -8.33 -5.88 11.95
N LEU A 163 -7.36 -6.70 12.34
CA LEU A 163 -6.16 -6.95 11.53
C LEU A 163 -6.45 -7.95 10.42
N HIS A 164 -6.11 -7.59 9.18
CA HIS A 164 -6.31 -8.47 8.01
C HIS A 164 -5.02 -9.13 7.55
N ARG A 165 -3.93 -8.35 7.52
CA ARG A 165 -2.62 -8.84 7.07
C ARG A 165 -1.49 -7.94 7.55
N MET A 166 -0.30 -8.51 7.57
CA MET A 166 0.95 -7.81 7.90
C MET A 166 2.03 -8.21 6.90
N VAL A 167 2.67 -7.22 6.28
CA VAL A 167 3.76 -7.39 5.31
C VAL A 167 4.99 -6.67 5.85
N ALA A 168 6.13 -7.36 5.95
CA ALA A 168 7.31 -6.83 6.59
C ALA A 168 8.57 -7.03 5.76
N GLU A 169 9.43 -6.02 5.74
CA GLU A 169 10.73 -6.06 5.07
C GLU A 169 11.75 -5.25 5.87
N GLY A 170 12.84 -5.90 6.29
CA GLY A 170 13.83 -5.30 7.17
C GLY A 170 13.17 -4.72 8.43
N ALA A 171 13.38 -3.42 8.66
CA ALA A 171 12.83 -2.68 9.79
C ALA A 171 11.37 -2.21 9.61
N LEU A 172 10.76 -2.45 8.45
CA LEU A 172 9.41 -1.97 8.14
C LEU A 172 8.37 -3.07 8.33
N VAL A 173 7.22 -2.68 8.86
CA VAL A 173 6.02 -3.53 8.95
C VAL A 173 4.83 -2.70 8.50
N MET A 174 4.19 -3.10 7.41
CA MET A 174 2.86 -2.63 7.03
C MET A 174 1.79 -3.53 7.64
N VAL A 175 0.71 -2.92 8.10
CA VAL A 175 -0.50 -3.55 8.59
C VAL A 175 -1.69 -3.01 7.81
N GLN A 176 -2.43 -3.91 7.17
CA GLN A 176 -3.76 -3.59 6.66
C GLN A 176 -4.78 -3.96 7.73
N SER A 177 -5.61 -3.01 8.12
CA SER A 177 -6.68 -3.20 9.11
C SER A 177 -7.95 -2.48 8.70
N SER A 178 -9.08 -2.83 9.32
CA SER A 178 -10.32 -2.07 9.19
C SER A 178 -10.90 -1.71 10.54
N CYS A 179 -11.49 -0.52 10.63
CA CYS A 179 -12.18 -0.04 11.82
C CYS A 179 -13.22 1.00 11.39
N ASN A 180 -14.40 1.01 12.02
CA ASN A 180 -15.42 2.05 11.84
C ASN A 180 -15.76 2.41 10.38
N GLY A 181 -15.87 1.41 9.50
CA GLY A 181 -16.22 1.63 8.08
C GLY A 181 -15.09 2.18 7.22
N ALA A 182 -13.84 2.10 7.67
CA ALA A 182 -12.66 2.48 6.91
C ALA A 182 -11.60 1.37 6.91
N VAL A 183 -10.75 1.37 5.88
CA VAL A 183 -9.53 0.57 5.82
C VAL A 183 -8.31 1.46 6.08
N PHE A 184 -7.29 0.86 6.68
CA PHE A 184 -6.07 1.53 7.10
C PHE A 184 -4.86 0.72 6.65
N TYR A 185 -3.86 1.43 6.14
CA TYR A 185 -2.52 0.93 5.87
C TYR A 185 -1.57 1.65 6.81
N ASP A 186 -1.28 1.01 7.93
CA ASP A 186 -0.38 1.50 8.96
C ASP A 186 1.01 0.92 8.72
N ILE A 187 2.00 1.79 8.54
CA ILE A 187 3.37 1.41 8.22
C ILE A 187 4.24 1.86 9.38
N PHE A 188 4.87 0.91 10.05
CA PHE A 188 5.77 1.12 11.18
C PHE A 188 7.21 0.92 10.74
N ARG A 189 8.08 1.81 11.19
CA ARG A 189 9.52 1.55 11.23
C ARG A 189 9.91 1.20 12.66
N LEU A 190 10.62 0.10 12.81
CA LEU A 190 11.19 -0.32 14.07
C LEU A 190 12.68 0.01 14.14
N LYS A 191 13.13 0.45 15.31
CA LYS A 191 14.55 0.64 15.63
C LYS A 191 14.79 0.16 17.04
N ASP A 192 15.83 -0.66 17.25
CA ASP A 192 16.16 -1.21 18.56
C ASP A 192 14.96 -1.91 19.24
N GLN A 193 14.15 -2.61 18.44
CA GLN A 193 12.89 -3.28 18.85
C GLN A 193 11.78 -2.36 19.37
N LEU A 194 11.87 -1.06 19.08
CA LEU A 194 10.86 -0.06 19.41
C LEU A 194 10.26 0.55 18.15
N LEU A 195 8.98 0.94 18.20
CA LEU A 195 8.30 1.67 17.14
C LEU A 195 8.87 3.08 17.07
N ALA A 196 9.65 3.36 16.02
CA ALA A 196 10.37 4.62 15.88
C ALA A 196 9.62 5.65 15.03
N SER A 197 8.86 5.19 14.04
CA SER A 197 8.09 6.06 13.15
C SER A 197 6.87 5.33 12.61
N HIS A 198 5.87 6.11 12.22
CA HIS A 198 4.60 5.62 11.71
C HIS A 198 4.08 6.49 10.57
N TRP A 199 3.57 5.85 9.55
CA TRP A 199 2.83 6.48 8.45
C TRP A 199 1.50 5.76 8.28
N ARG A 200 0.45 6.51 8.01
CA ARG A 200 -0.89 5.98 7.80
C ARG A 200 -1.48 6.53 6.50
N VAL A 201 -2.06 5.64 5.73
CA VAL A 201 -3.02 5.97 4.67
C VAL A 201 -4.33 5.30 5.03
N SER A 202 -5.43 6.01 4.91
CA SER A 202 -6.76 5.47 5.20
C SER A 202 -7.75 5.80 4.08
N GLN A 203 -8.75 4.94 3.93
CA GLN A 203 -9.82 5.10 2.96
C GLN A 203 -11.14 4.72 3.60
N VAL A 204 -12.08 5.66 3.60
CA VAL A 204 -13.47 5.36 3.98
C VAL A 204 -14.04 4.42 2.94
N ILE A 205 -14.65 3.32 3.40
CA ILE A 205 -15.31 2.35 2.52
C ILE A 205 -16.60 3.01 2.00
N PRO A 206 -16.74 3.24 0.69
CA PRO A 206 -17.95 3.82 0.15
C PRO A 206 -19.15 2.89 0.33
N ALA A 207 -20.34 3.47 0.51
CA ALA A 207 -21.57 2.70 0.61
C ALA A 207 -21.89 1.89 -0.66
N VAL A 208 -21.39 2.34 -1.81
CA VAL A 208 -21.55 1.65 -3.10
C VAL A 208 -20.18 1.54 -3.76
N MET A 209 -19.81 0.33 -4.15
CA MET A 209 -18.58 0.05 -4.87
C MET A 209 -18.87 -0.48 -6.27
N PRO A 210 -17.94 -0.28 -7.23
CA PRO A 210 -18.08 -0.76 -8.60
C PRO A 210 -17.85 -2.28 -8.76
N HIS A 211 -17.72 -3.01 -7.65
CA HIS A 211 -17.54 -4.45 -7.54
C HIS A 211 -18.01 -4.94 -6.15
N GLU A 212 -18.09 -6.26 -5.98
CA GLU A 212 -18.56 -6.91 -4.74
C GLU A 212 -17.41 -7.40 -3.84
N ASN A 213 -16.15 -7.25 -4.25
CA ASN A 213 -14.97 -7.83 -3.57
C ASN A 213 -14.63 -7.23 -2.18
N GLY A 214 -15.31 -6.17 -1.73
CA GLY A 214 -14.91 -5.46 -0.50
C GLY A 214 -13.57 -4.69 -0.65
N MET A 215 -13.10 -4.07 0.43
CA MET A 215 -11.83 -3.30 0.47
C MET A 215 -10.72 -3.99 1.26
N VAL A 216 -10.95 -5.21 1.77
CA VAL A 216 -10.01 -6.01 2.57
C VAL A 216 -9.89 -7.40 2.00
#